data_AF-A0A7R8YUT1-F1
#
_entry.id   AF-A0A7R8YUT1-F1
#
_cell.length_a   1.000
_cell.length_b   1.000
_cell.length_c   1.000
_cell.angle_alpha   90.00
_cell.angle_beta   90.00
_cell.angle_gamma   90.00
#
_symmetry.space_group_name_H-M   'P 1'
#
loop_
_entity.id
_entity.type
_entity.pdbx_description
1 polymer ?
#
loop_
_entity_poly.entity_id
_entity_poly.type
_entity_poly.pdbx_seq_one_letter_code
_entity_poly.pdbx_strand_id
1 'polypeptide(L)'
;MFFKHAIKRLSMARMPYSTDVKSALAALRKKTGYTFANCKKALEMHNNDLAKAEQWLNQQAQTMGWAKATKLEGRATAQGLVGVLVRENIGAMVEINCETDFVARNDNFKNFVSHATKVCAQYTEMTDFDGDLWKLGFESEALRNLKLDDGKTLGDHLALLIGTVGENATVRRAICFKTNNELSLFGYTHPSKDSTIPQPNEVRFGRYGAIVAFRSAETNLDLQKNLVQHIIGMDPNKVGEKGKDEPVENKDDEKCLIHQEYLLDPSATVGEILQENQLEVVDFQRFECGEPSKNEAFAAEKLVN
;
A
#
# COMPACT_ATOMS: atom_id res chain seq x y z
N MET A 1 -6.99 -17.51 83.67
CA MET A 1 -7.29 -18.39 82.52
C MET A 1 -8.08 -17.57 81.50
N PHE A 2 -7.42 -16.79 80.64
CA PHE A 2 -7.14 -17.12 79.22
C PHE A 2 -8.34 -17.64 78.43
N PHE A 3 -9.02 -16.76 77.67
CA PHE A 3 -9.57 -17.12 76.36
C PHE A 3 -9.44 -15.89 75.42
N LYS A 4 -8.54 -16.02 74.44
CA LYS A 4 -8.19 -15.00 73.44
C LYS A 4 -9.22 -15.00 72.31
N HIS A 5 -9.59 -13.80 71.87
CA HIS A 5 -10.31 -13.55 70.61
C HIS A 5 -9.44 -13.95 69.41
N ALA A 6 -9.96 -14.82 68.54
CA ALA A 6 -9.33 -15.17 67.26
C ALA A 6 -10.06 -14.45 66.12
N ILE A 7 -9.51 -13.30 65.71
CA ILE A 7 -9.85 -12.66 64.44
C ILE A 7 -9.15 -13.45 63.33
N LYS A 8 -9.91 -14.24 62.56
CA LYS A 8 -9.41 -14.85 61.32
C LYS A 8 -9.13 -13.75 60.30
N ARG A 9 -7.86 -13.34 60.17
CA ARG A 9 -7.37 -12.62 58.98
C ARG A 9 -7.49 -13.56 57.79
N LEU A 10 -8.40 -13.27 56.85
CA LEU A 10 -8.30 -13.81 55.50
C LEU A 10 -7.04 -13.23 54.85
N SER A 11 -5.97 -14.01 54.87
CA SER A 11 -4.85 -13.82 53.97
C SER A 11 -5.35 -14.13 52.56
N MET A 12 -5.45 -13.11 51.69
CA MET A 12 -5.41 -13.36 50.25
C MET A 12 -4.05 -13.96 49.95
N ALA A 13 -4.01 -15.29 49.82
CA ALA A 13 -2.83 -15.99 49.34
C ALA A 13 -2.49 -15.42 47.96
N ARG A 14 -1.37 -14.69 47.87
CA ARG A 14 -0.77 -14.32 46.60
C ARG A 14 -0.34 -15.62 45.95
N MET A 15 -1.13 -16.11 44.99
CA MET A 15 -0.81 -17.34 44.27
C MET A 15 0.62 -17.25 43.71
N PRO A 16 1.45 -18.30 43.90
CA PRO A 16 2.79 -18.30 43.36
C PRO A 16 2.70 -18.21 41.83
N TYR A 17 3.27 -17.15 41.27
CA TYR A 17 3.32 -16.90 39.83
C TYR A 17 4.27 -17.94 39.21
N SER A 18 3.72 -19.10 38.78
CA SER A 18 4.49 -20.23 38.24
C SER A 18 5.33 -19.83 37.01
N THR A 19 6.53 -20.38 36.92
CA THR A 19 7.45 -20.30 35.77
C THR A 19 6.81 -20.79 34.46
N ASP A 20 5.86 -21.71 34.53
CA ASP A 20 5.14 -22.25 33.36
C ASP A 20 4.26 -21.19 32.68
N VAL A 21 3.65 -20.29 33.46
CA VAL A 21 2.79 -19.20 32.96
C VAL A 21 3.62 -18.14 32.25
N LYS A 22 4.84 -17.85 32.73
CA LYS A 22 5.78 -16.94 32.04
C LYS A 22 6.26 -17.54 30.71
N SER A 23 6.52 -18.85 30.69
CA SER A 23 6.94 -19.58 29.49
C SER A 23 5.84 -19.57 28.42
N ALA A 24 4.61 -19.93 28.79
CA ALA A 24 3.47 -19.95 27.88
C ALA A 24 3.12 -18.55 27.32
N LEU A 25 3.13 -17.51 28.17
CA LEU A 25 2.86 -16.14 27.73
C LEU A 25 3.90 -15.62 26.75
N ALA A 26 5.19 -15.87 27.02
CA ALA A 26 6.28 -15.49 26.12
C ALA A 26 6.19 -16.26 24.79
N ALA A 27 5.92 -17.57 24.84
CA ALA A 27 5.72 -18.40 23.65
C ALA A 27 4.55 -17.90 22.79
N LEU A 28 3.38 -17.67 23.40
CA LEU A 28 2.19 -17.21 22.69
C LEU A 28 2.42 -15.83 22.05
N ARG A 29 3.03 -14.89 22.78
CA ARG A 29 3.38 -13.57 22.24
C ARG A 29 4.40 -13.66 21.11
N LYS A 30 5.45 -14.48 21.26
CA LYS A 30 6.46 -14.66 20.20
C LYS A 30 5.85 -15.25 18.93
N LYS A 31 4.89 -16.17 19.09
CA LYS A 31 4.21 -16.81 17.97
C LYS A 31 3.21 -15.89 17.27
N THR A 32 2.45 -15.10 18.03
CA THR A 32 1.28 -14.36 17.51
C THR A 32 1.51 -12.86 17.34
N GLY A 33 2.47 -12.27 18.06
CA GLY A 33 2.75 -10.83 18.03
C GLY A 33 1.76 -9.95 18.80
N TYR A 34 0.66 -10.49 19.34
CA TYR A 34 -0.34 -9.69 20.07
C TYR A 34 0.22 -9.09 21.38
N THR A 35 -0.49 -8.08 21.91
CA THR A 35 -0.09 -7.41 23.15
C THR A 35 -0.03 -8.38 24.34
N PHE A 36 0.85 -8.10 25.31
CA PHE A 36 0.97 -8.93 26.52
C PHE A 36 -0.36 -9.09 27.25
N ALA A 37 -1.15 -8.01 27.33
CA ALA A 37 -2.46 -8.04 27.99
C ALA A 37 -3.44 -9.00 27.29
N ASN A 38 -3.50 -8.97 25.95
CA ASN A 38 -4.36 -9.87 25.20
C ASN A 38 -3.89 -11.33 25.30
N CYS A 39 -2.58 -11.58 25.16
CA CYS A 39 -2.03 -12.93 25.29
C CYS A 39 -2.28 -13.51 26.70
N LYS A 40 -2.12 -12.68 27.73
CA LYS A 40 -2.38 -13.07 29.13
C LYS A 40 -3.86 -13.40 29.34
N LYS A 41 -4.76 -12.52 28.87
CA LYS A 41 -6.22 -12.74 28.96
C LYS A 41 -6.63 -14.03 28.25
N ALA A 42 -6.11 -14.28 27.04
CA ALA A 42 -6.41 -15.49 26.28
C ALA A 42 -5.95 -16.75 27.01
N LEU A 43 -4.75 -16.74 27.59
CA LEU A 43 -4.25 -17.86 28.39
C LEU A 43 -5.08 -18.08 29.66
N GLU A 44 -5.44 -17.02 30.38
CA GLU A 44 -6.28 -17.10 31.59
C GLU A 44 -7.66 -17.68 31.28
N MET A 45 -8.28 -17.30 30.14
CA MET A 45 -9.58 -17.80 29.72
C MET A 45 -9.57 -19.27 29.28
N HIS A 46 -8.42 -19.78 28.86
CA HIS A 46 -8.26 -21.13 28.32
C HIS A 46 -7.34 -22.01 29.17
N ASN A 47 -7.22 -21.73 30.47
CA ASN A 47 -6.44 -22.55 31.42
C ASN A 47 -4.99 -22.78 30.98
N ASN A 48 -4.36 -21.77 30.39
CA ASN A 48 -3.01 -21.79 29.80
C ASN A 48 -2.82 -22.76 28.61
N ASP A 49 -3.91 -23.20 27.98
CA ASP A 49 -3.86 -23.94 26.72
C ASP A 49 -3.47 -23.01 25.56
N LEU A 50 -2.24 -23.18 25.06
CA LEU A 50 -1.67 -22.33 24.02
C LEU A 50 -2.47 -22.35 22.71
N ALA A 51 -2.96 -23.52 22.29
CA ALA A 51 -3.66 -23.67 21.02
C ALA A 51 -5.03 -22.98 21.07
N LYS A 52 -5.76 -23.17 22.18
CA LYS A 52 -7.05 -22.50 22.38
C LYS A 52 -6.90 -21.00 22.56
N ALA A 53 -5.86 -20.56 23.30
CA ALA A 53 -5.57 -19.14 23.46
C ALA A 53 -5.23 -18.46 22.13
N GLU A 54 -4.44 -19.11 21.28
CA GLU A 54 -4.13 -18.62 19.93
C GLU A 54 -5.38 -18.54 19.05
N GLN A 55 -6.20 -19.60 19.04
CA GLN A 55 -7.45 -19.61 18.28
C GLN A 55 -8.39 -18.48 18.73
N TRP A 56 -8.54 -18.28 20.04
CA TRP A 56 -9.33 -17.20 20.60
C TRP A 56 -8.76 -15.83 20.22
N LEU A 57 -7.43 -15.64 20.32
CA LEU A 57 -6.79 -14.39 19.90
C LEU A 57 -7.08 -14.06 18.43
N ASN A 58 -6.96 -15.04 17.54
CA ASN A 58 -7.23 -14.86 16.11
C ASN A 58 -8.70 -14.52 15.83
N GLN A 59 -9.63 -15.15 16.56
CA GLN A 59 -11.05 -14.82 16.47
C GLN A 59 -11.34 -13.39 16.94
N GLN A 60 -10.71 -12.98 18.04
CA GLN A 60 -10.92 -11.65 18.62
C GLN A 60 -10.18 -10.54 17.86
N ALA A 61 -9.11 -10.86 17.15
CA ALA A 61 -8.29 -9.90 16.43
C ALA A 61 -9.10 -9.05 15.46
N GLN A 62 -10.07 -9.66 14.77
CA GLN A 62 -10.93 -8.94 13.83
C GLN A 62 -11.78 -7.88 14.55
N THR A 63 -12.48 -8.28 15.61
CA THR A 63 -13.32 -7.36 16.40
C THR A 63 -12.50 -6.26 17.06
N MET A 64 -11.34 -6.59 17.62
CA MET A 64 -10.43 -5.61 18.21
C MET A 64 -9.84 -4.65 17.16
N GLY A 65 -9.52 -5.17 15.97
CA GLY A 65 -9.05 -4.40 14.83
C GLY A 65 -10.09 -3.36 14.40
N TRP A 66 -11.34 -3.80 14.20
CA TRP A 66 -12.45 -2.90 13.86
C TRP A 66 -12.71 -1.84 14.94
N ALA A 67 -12.78 -2.24 16.21
CA ALA A 67 -12.97 -1.31 17.31
C ALA A 67 -11.85 -0.26 17.37
N LYS A 68 -10.61 -0.66 17.06
CA LYS A 68 -9.47 0.25 17.01
C LYS A 68 -9.50 1.15 15.78
N ALA A 69 -9.86 0.61 14.61
CA ALA A 69 -10.04 1.39 13.38
C ALA A 69 -11.08 2.50 13.58
N THR A 70 -12.26 2.19 14.13
CA THR A 70 -13.28 3.20 14.46
C THR A 70 -12.78 4.24 15.46
N LYS A 71 -11.97 3.84 16.45
CA LYS A 71 -11.42 4.78 17.44
C LYS A 71 -10.35 5.72 16.85
N LEU A 72 -9.62 5.25 15.85
CA LEU A 72 -8.51 5.98 15.22
C LEU A 72 -8.93 6.70 13.94
N GLU A 73 -10.15 6.47 13.46
CA GLU A 73 -10.74 7.12 12.31
C GLU A 73 -10.69 8.65 12.43
N GLY A 74 -10.45 9.33 11.30
CA GLY A 74 -10.32 10.79 11.23
C GLY A 74 -8.94 11.32 11.61
N ARG A 75 -8.03 10.50 12.14
CA ARG A 75 -6.63 10.88 12.30
C ARG A 75 -5.95 10.99 10.94
N ALA A 76 -5.15 12.05 10.75
CA ALA A 76 -4.44 12.29 9.51
C ALA A 76 -3.44 11.16 9.19
N THR A 77 -3.58 10.57 8.00
CA THR A 77 -2.69 9.54 7.47
C THR A 77 -1.94 10.10 6.26
N ALA A 78 -0.94 10.95 6.49
CA ALA A 78 -0.17 11.59 5.42
C ALA A 78 1.10 10.79 5.03
N GLN A 79 1.52 9.82 5.84
CA GLN A 79 2.63 8.92 5.55
C GLN A 79 2.11 7.64 4.90
N GLY A 80 2.99 6.79 4.37
CA GLY A 80 2.55 5.54 3.73
C GLY A 80 3.51 5.03 2.66
N LEU A 81 2.98 4.17 1.80
CA LEU A 81 3.69 3.62 0.64
C LEU A 81 2.76 3.51 -0.56
N VAL A 82 3.36 3.72 -1.73
CA VAL A 82 2.82 3.26 -3.01
C VAL A 82 3.42 1.89 -3.30
N GLY A 83 2.56 0.89 -3.52
CA GLY A 83 2.91 -0.42 -4.04
C GLY A 83 2.71 -0.46 -5.55
N VAL A 84 3.67 -0.99 -6.31
CA VAL A 84 3.58 -1.17 -7.77
C VAL A 84 3.91 -2.61 -8.12
N LEU A 85 3.03 -3.23 -8.92
CA LEU A 85 3.23 -4.54 -9.51
C LEU A 85 2.96 -4.44 -11.01
N VAL A 86 3.89 -4.91 -11.82
CA VAL A 86 3.68 -5.15 -13.25
C VAL A 86 4.08 -6.59 -13.54
N ARG A 87 3.19 -7.35 -14.15
CA ARG A 87 3.38 -8.74 -14.55
C ARG A 87 2.81 -8.92 -15.94
N GLU A 88 3.69 -9.09 -16.92
CA GLU A 88 3.31 -9.20 -18.34
C GLU A 88 2.45 -8.00 -18.77
N ASN A 89 1.19 -8.24 -19.13
CA ASN A 89 0.25 -7.23 -19.59
C ASN A 89 -0.65 -6.68 -18.46
N ILE A 90 -0.40 -7.02 -17.20
CA ILE A 90 -1.17 -6.58 -16.04
C ILE A 90 -0.33 -5.65 -15.18
N GLY A 91 -0.89 -4.49 -14.84
CA GLY A 91 -0.31 -3.51 -13.92
C GLY A 91 -1.27 -3.17 -12.80
N ALA A 92 -0.77 -3.05 -11.58
CA ALA A 92 -1.50 -2.56 -10.43
C ALA A 92 -0.63 -1.63 -9.60
N MET A 93 -1.17 -0.48 -9.21
CA MET A 93 -0.52 0.44 -8.29
C MET A 93 -1.50 0.87 -7.21
N VAL A 94 -1.10 0.75 -5.95
CA VAL A 94 -1.96 1.00 -4.77
C VAL A 94 -1.27 1.94 -3.81
N GLU A 95 -1.99 2.95 -3.33
CA GLU A 95 -1.54 3.83 -2.26
C GLU A 95 -2.22 3.44 -0.94
N ILE A 96 -1.42 3.16 0.07
CA ILE A 96 -1.90 2.94 1.44
C ILE A 96 -1.14 3.87 2.37
N ASN A 97 -1.91 4.57 3.21
CA ASN A 97 -1.38 5.53 4.14
C ASN A 97 -1.46 5.06 5.59
N CYS A 98 -0.64 5.68 6.43
CA CYS A 98 -0.61 5.54 7.89
C CYS A 98 -0.26 6.89 8.54
N GLU A 99 -0.35 6.95 9.87
CA GLU A 99 -0.02 8.17 10.62
C GLU A 99 1.48 8.51 10.53
N THR A 100 2.36 7.53 10.75
CA THR A 100 3.82 7.76 10.86
C THR A 100 4.66 7.02 9.81
N ASP A 101 5.87 7.52 9.55
CA ASP A 101 6.85 6.87 8.67
C ASP A 101 7.44 5.58 9.31
N PHE A 102 7.42 5.48 10.63
CA PHE A 102 7.80 4.27 11.36
C PHE A 102 6.88 3.09 10.99
N VAL A 103 5.57 3.31 10.90
CA VAL A 103 4.62 2.29 10.45
C VAL A 103 4.81 1.98 8.97
N ALA A 104 5.02 2.98 8.11
CA ALA A 104 5.28 2.76 6.68
C ALA A 104 6.49 1.84 6.44
N ARG A 105 7.51 1.88 7.32
CA ARG A 105 8.70 1.03 7.24
C ARG A 105 8.53 -0.36 7.87
N ASN A 106 7.43 -0.60 8.58
CA ASN A 106 7.15 -1.87 9.24
C ASN A 106 6.78 -2.98 8.23
N ASP A 107 7.24 -4.21 8.48
CA ASP A 107 7.01 -5.30 7.53
C ASP A 107 5.55 -5.78 7.46
N ASN A 108 4.78 -5.66 8.56
CA ASN A 108 3.33 -5.94 8.49
C ASN A 108 2.62 -4.95 7.57
N PHE A 109 3.03 -3.68 7.59
CA PHE A 109 2.49 -2.65 6.71
C PHE A 109 2.87 -2.95 5.26
N LYS A 110 4.15 -3.19 4.96
CA LYS A 110 4.59 -3.56 3.60
C LYS A 110 3.90 -4.82 3.08
N ASN A 111 3.72 -5.83 3.93
CA ASN A 111 3.01 -7.06 3.56
C ASN A 111 1.55 -6.76 3.19
N PHE A 112 0.89 -5.87 3.92
CA PHE A 112 -0.46 -5.45 3.59
C PHE A 112 -0.52 -4.65 2.27
N VAL A 113 0.43 -3.72 2.03
CA VAL A 113 0.55 -3.01 0.74
C VAL A 113 0.77 -4.01 -0.41
N SER A 114 1.66 -4.98 -0.22
CA SER A 114 1.92 -6.06 -1.19
C SER A 114 0.65 -6.84 -1.49
N HIS A 115 -0.07 -7.23 -0.43
CA HIS A 115 -1.31 -7.99 -0.54
C HIS A 115 -2.38 -7.22 -1.31
N ALA A 116 -2.64 -5.96 -0.95
CA ALA A 116 -3.60 -5.10 -1.65
C ALA A 116 -3.24 -4.91 -3.13
N THR A 117 -1.95 -4.74 -3.44
CA THR A 117 -1.46 -4.59 -4.82
C THR A 117 -1.70 -5.86 -5.63
N LYS A 118 -1.45 -7.03 -5.03
CA LYS A 118 -1.71 -8.34 -5.68
C LYS A 118 -3.20 -8.59 -5.90
N VAL A 119 -4.06 -8.23 -4.94
CA VAL A 119 -5.52 -8.31 -5.09
C VAL A 119 -5.99 -7.48 -6.29
N CYS A 120 -5.46 -6.26 -6.46
CA CYS A 120 -5.77 -5.42 -7.62
C CYS A 120 -5.30 -6.05 -8.95
N ALA A 121 -4.10 -6.64 -8.96
CA ALA A 121 -3.61 -7.35 -10.14
C ALA A 121 -4.45 -8.59 -10.47
N GLN A 122 -4.85 -9.38 -9.47
CA GLN A 122 -5.73 -10.55 -9.64
C GLN A 122 -7.13 -10.14 -10.15
N TYR A 123 -7.71 -9.07 -9.60
CA TYR A 123 -8.96 -8.50 -10.11
C TYR A 123 -8.85 -8.16 -11.61
N THR A 124 -7.74 -7.53 -12.00
CA THR A 124 -7.46 -7.15 -13.38
C THR A 124 -7.31 -8.37 -14.28
N GLU A 125 -6.61 -9.40 -13.80
CA GLU A 125 -6.43 -10.67 -14.52
C GLU A 125 -7.78 -11.29 -14.93
N MET A 126 -8.73 -11.32 -13.99
CA MET A 126 -10.08 -11.85 -14.19
C MET A 126 -11.02 -10.95 -15.00
N THR A 127 -10.58 -9.73 -15.36
CA THR A 127 -11.41 -8.79 -16.12
C THR A 127 -11.24 -9.04 -17.63
N ASP A 128 -12.32 -9.40 -18.30
CA ASP A 128 -12.37 -9.46 -19.75
C ASP A 128 -12.46 -8.04 -20.34
N PHE A 129 -11.70 -7.78 -21.40
CA PHE A 129 -11.78 -6.52 -22.13
C PHE A 129 -11.42 -6.71 -23.60
N ASP A 130 -12.02 -5.89 -24.46
CA ASP A 130 -11.71 -5.79 -25.88
C ASP A 130 -11.19 -4.38 -26.17
N GLY A 131 -9.97 -4.30 -26.72
CA GLY A 131 -9.23 -3.05 -26.94
C GLY A 131 -7.73 -3.20 -26.64
N ASP A 132 -6.99 -2.10 -26.75
CA ASP A 132 -5.53 -2.08 -26.56
C ASP A 132 -5.14 -1.87 -25.09
N LEU A 133 -5.82 -0.96 -24.40
CA LEU A 133 -5.55 -0.59 -23.01
C LEU A 133 -6.86 -0.49 -22.23
N TRP A 134 -6.95 -1.26 -21.15
CA TRP A 134 -7.96 -1.11 -20.10
C TRP A 134 -7.31 -0.50 -18.86
N LYS A 135 -7.96 0.50 -18.28
CA LYS A 135 -7.50 1.19 -17.06
C LYS A 135 -8.68 1.46 -16.14
N LEU A 136 -8.55 1.10 -14.86
CA LEU A 136 -9.59 1.31 -13.85
C LEU A 136 -9.01 1.85 -12.56
N GLY A 137 -9.54 2.97 -12.09
CA GLY A 137 -9.23 3.53 -10.77
C GLY A 137 -10.19 3.01 -9.70
N PHE A 138 -9.66 2.71 -8.52
CA PHE A 138 -10.45 2.45 -7.32
C PHE A 138 -10.24 3.56 -6.32
N GLU A 139 -11.34 4.15 -5.87
CA GLU A 139 -11.37 5.02 -4.68
C GLU A 139 -11.43 4.17 -3.40
N SER A 140 -11.13 4.81 -2.26
CA SER A 140 -10.99 4.15 -0.95
C SER A 140 -12.13 3.19 -0.61
N GLU A 141 -13.39 3.61 -0.76
CA GLU A 141 -14.55 2.78 -0.40
C GLU A 141 -14.66 1.53 -1.28
N ALA A 142 -14.58 1.70 -2.60
CA ALA A 142 -14.65 0.59 -3.54
C ALA A 142 -13.49 -0.40 -3.31
N LEU A 143 -12.30 0.13 -3.06
CA LEU A 143 -11.10 -0.67 -2.82
C LEU A 143 -11.20 -1.47 -1.51
N ARG A 144 -11.71 -0.86 -0.44
CA ARG A 144 -11.96 -1.54 0.85
C ARG A 144 -12.98 -2.67 0.72
N ASN A 145 -13.95 -2.53 -0.18
CA ASN A 145 -15.03 -3.50 -0.38
C ASN A 145 -14.65 -4.67 -1.30
N LEU A 146 -13.46 -4.65 -1.92
CA LEU A 146 -12.98 -5.80 -2.69
C LEU A 146 -12.94 -7.04 -1.79
N LYS A 147 -13.56 -8.13 -2.26
CA LYS A 147 -13.55 -9.43 -1.60
C LYS A 147 -12.32 -10.22 -2.03
N LEU A 148 -11.71 -10.91 -1.08
CA LEU A 148 -10.54 -11.74 -1.26
C LEU A 148 -10.91 -13.22 -1.17
N ASP A 149 -9.96 -14.09 -1.54
CA ASP A 149 -10.12 -15.54 -1.59
C ASP A 149 -10.46 -16.17 -0.23
N ASP A 150 -10.10 -15.50 0.88
CA ASP A 150 -10.44 -15.93 2.24
C ASP A 150 -11.87 -15.55 2.67
N GLY A 151 -12.64 -14.93 1.77
CA GLY A 151 -14.02 -14.49 1.98
C GLY A 151 -14.15 -13.14 2.71
N LYS A 152 -13.04 -12.52 3.12
CA LYS A 152 -13.03 -11.22 3.78
C LYS A 152 -12.86 -10.08 2.77
N THR A 153 -13.11 -8.86 3.23
CA THR A 153 -12.85 -7.66 2.43
C THR A 153 -11.46 -7.11 2.68
N LEU A 154 -10.92 -6.31 1.76
CA LEU A 154 -9.66 -5.60 1.99
C LEU A 154 -9.75 -4.69 3.24
N GLY A 155 -10.93 -4.14 3.50
CA GLY A 155 -11.25 -3.39 4.73
C GLY A 155 -11.13 -4.22 6.01
N ASP A 156 -11.49 -5.51 5.98
CA ASP A 156 -11.28 -6.41 7.13
C ASP A 156 -9.80 -6.63 7.41
N HIS A 157 -8.98 -6.80 6.35
CA HIS A 157 -7.54 -6.91 6.50
C HIS A 157 -6.90 -5.59 6.96
N LEU A 158 -7.39 -4.44 6.50
CA LEU A 158 -6.97 -3.13 7.00
C LEU A 158 -7.23 -3.00 8.50
N ALA A 159 -8.41 -3.41 8.97
CA ALA A 159 -8.74 -3.39 10.40
C ALA A 159 -7.80 -4.26 11.23
N LEU A 160 -7.40 -5.43 10.72
CA LEU A 160 -6.38 -6.29 11.36
C LEU A 160 -5.01 -5.62 11.42
N LEU A 161 -4.60 -4.94 10.34
CA LEU A 161 -3.36 -4.18 10.30
C LEU A 161 -3.38 -3.07 11.37
N ILE A 162 -4.44 -2.25 11.42
CA ILE A 162 -4.62 -1.18 12.41
C ILE A 162 -4.57 -1.75 13.84
N GLY A 163 -5.22 -2.89 14.08
CA GLY A 163 -5.16 -3.61 15.35
C GLY A 163 -3.71 -3.93 15.76
N THR A 164 -2.92 -4.37 14.80
CA THR A 164 -1.53 -4.84 14.97
C THR A 164 -0.55 -3.69 15.14
N VAL A 165 -0.53 -2.70 14.24
CA VAL A 165 0.41 -1.57 14.27
C VAL A 165 0.01 -0.51 15.28
N GLY A 166 -1.31 -0.36 15.48
CA GLY A 166 -1.88 0.51 16.48
C GLY A 166 -1.98 1.99 16.13
N GLU A 167 -1.77 2.32 14.87
CA GLU A 167 -2.01 3.62 14.26
C GLU A 167 -3.14 3.49 13.22
N ASN A 168 -3.78 4.62 12.91
CA ASN A 168 -4.69 4.71 11.80
C ASN A 168 -3.97 4.38 10.49
N ALA A 169 -4.68 3.71 9.59
CA ALA A 169 -4.21 3.41 8.26
C ALA A 169 -5.39 3.46 7.29
N THR A 170 -5.11 3.85 6.06
CA THR A 170 -6.14 4.07 5.04
C THR A 170 -5.70 3.42 3.75
N VAL A 171 -6.57 2.58 3.19
CA VAL A 171 -6.45 2.16 1.79
C VAL A 171 -7.00 3.31 0.94
N ARG A 172 -6.12 4.10 0.31
CA ARG A 172 -6.51 5.41 -0.25
C ARG A 172 -7.05 5.30 -1.66
N ARG A 173 -6.26 4.72 -2.56
CA ARG A 173 -6.60 4.57 -3.98
C ARG A 173 -5.83 3.44 -4.63
N ALA A 174 -6.34 2.93 -5.74
CA ALA A 174 -5.60 2.06 -6.64
C ALA A 174 -5.85 2.44 -8.09
N ILE A 175 -4.93 2.02 -8.96
CA ILE A 175 -5.11 2.06 -10.41
C ILE A 175 -4.68 0.70 -10.95
N CYS A 176 -5.48 0.17 -11.87
CA CYS A 176 -5.25 -1.09 -12.55
C CYS A 176 -5.10 -0.86 -14.05
N PHE A 177 -4.25 -1.65 -14.68
CA PHE A 177 -3.93 -1.61 -16.11
C PHE A 177 -3.97 -3.03 -16.67
N LYS A 178 -4.61 -3.20 -17.82
CA LYS A 178 -4.50 -4.41 -18.64
C LYS A 178 -4.24 -4.00 -20.08
N THR A 179 -3.23 -4.58 -20.71
CA THR A 179 -2.87 -4.29 -22.10
C THR A 179 -3.07 -5.49 -23.01
N ASN A 180 -3.35 -5.24 -24.28
CA ASN A 180 -3.39 -6.22 -25.37
C ASN A 180 -2.66 -5.61 -26.59
N ASN A 181 -2.72 -6.28 -27.74
CA ASN A 181 -2.36 -5.72 -29.05
C ASN A 181 -0.99 -5.01 -29.06
N GLU A 182 0.03 -5.69 -28.56
CA GLU A 182 1.45 -5.27 -28.49
C GLU A 182 1.75 -4.09 -27.55
N LEU A 183 0.79 -3.63 -26.74
CA LEU A 183 1.08 -2.70 -25.65
C LEU A 183 1.75 -3.42 -24.48
N SER A 184 2.87 -2.84 -24.04
CA SER A 184 3.64 -3.29 -22.89
C SER A 184 3.45 -2.34 -21.71
N LEU A 185 3.64 -2.87 -20.50
CA LEU A 185 3.65 -2.09 -19.27
C LEU A 185 5.05 -2.09 -18.65
N PHE A 186 5.45 -0.94 -18.11
CA PHE A 186 6.60 -0.85 -17.22
C PHE A 186 6.23 -0.03 -15.99
N GLY A 187 6.71 -0.45 -14.82
CA GLY A 187 6.38 0.20 -13.56
C GLY A 187 7.57 0.27 -12.62
N TYR A 188 7.70 1.39 -11.91
CA TYR A 188 8.81 1.66 -11.01
C TYR A 188 8.36 2.49 -9.80
N THR A 189 9.13 2.43 -8.72
CA THR A 189 8.90 3.21 -7.50
C THR A 189 10.13 4.02 -7.13
N HIS A 190 9.92 5.12 -6.41
CA HIS A 190 11.00 5.91 -5.83
C HIS A 190 10.69 6.29 -4.36
N PRO A 191 11.66 6.21 -3.44
CA PRO A 191 12.91 5.47 -3.57
C PRO A 191 12.63 3.97 -3.70
N SER A 192 13.37 3.27 -4.56
CA SER A 192 13.39 1.80 -4.63
C SER A 192 14.67 1.30 -3.97
N LYS A 193 14.56 0.27 -3.13
CA LYS A 193 15.74 -0.40 -2.53
C LYS A 193 16.47 -1.31 -3.51
N ASP A 194 15.82 -1.66 -4.62
CA ASP A 194 16.34 -2.61 -5.58
C ASP A 194 16.48 -1.95 -6.96
N SER A 195 17.71 -1.95 -7.46
CA SER A 195 18.08 -1.50 -8.80
C SER A 195 17.95 -2.62 -9.83
N THR A 196 17.64 -3.85 -9.40
CA THR A 196 17.53 -5.02 -10.28
C THR A 196 16.15 -5.16 -10.93
N ILE A 197 16.12 -5.94 -12.03
CA ILE A 197 14.92 -6.33 -12.77
C ILE A 197 13.94 -6.99 -11.79
N PRO A 198 12.63 -6.63 -11.79
CA PRO A 198 11.71 -7.18 -10.80
C PRO A 198 11.59 -8.69 -10.99
N GLN A 199 11.55 -9.44 -9.90
CA GLN A 199 11.14 -10.82 -9.99
C GLN A 199 9.65 -10.90 -10.41
N PRO A 200 9.24 -11.96 -11.12
CA PRO A 200 7.84 -12.18 -11.42
C PRO A 200 7.00 -12.11 -10.13
N ASN A 201 5.92 -11.32 -10.16
CA ASN A 201 4.98 -11.16 -9.04
C ASN A 201 5.53 -10.41 -7.79
N GLU A 202 6.67 -9.73 -7.92
CA GLU A 202 7.23 -8.88 -6.88
C GLU A 202 6.57 -7.50 -6.86
N VAL A 203 6.11 -7.07 -5.68
CA VAL A 203 5.58 -5.72 -5.49
C VAL A 203 6.72 -4.82 -5.05
N ARG A 204 6.94 -3.73 -5.78
CA ARG A 204 7.86 -2.67 -5.38
C ARG A 204 7.15 -1.66 -4.50
N PHE A 205 7.91 -1.04 -3.59
CA PHE A 205 7.40 -0.02 -2.69
C PHE A 205 8.20 1.27 -2.84
N GLY A 206 7.54 2.40 -2.66
CA GLY A 206 8.19 3.70 -2.59
C GLY A 206 7.25 4.78 -2.07
N ARG A 207 7.76 6.00 -1.97
CA ARG A 207 6.92 7.19 -1.76
C ARG A 207 6.19 7.57 -3.05
N TYR A 208 6.85 7.38 -4.18
CA TYR A 208 6.33 7.61 -5.52
C TYR A 208 6.23 6.26 -6.24
N GLY A 209 5.26 6.15 -7.13
CA GLY A 209 5.15 5.06 -8.08
C GLY A 209 4.62 5.58 -9.41
N ALA A 210 5.06 4.96 -10.50
CA ALA A 210 4.44 5.19 -11.79
C ALA A 210 4.40 3.92 -12.63
N ILE A 211 3.38 3.82 -13.47
CA ILE A 211 3.21 2.80 -14.52
C ILE A 211 3.05 3.54 -15.84
N VAL A 212 3.75 3.07 -16.88
CA VAL A 212 3.61 3.56 -18.26
C VAL A 212 3.16 2.41 -19.17
N ALA A 213 2.19 2.69 -20.02
CA ALA A 213 1.76 1.84 -21.12
C ALA A 213 2.33 2.38 -22.42
N PHE A 214 3.01 1.53 -23.18
CA PHE A 214 3.72 1.96 -24.38
C PHE A 214 3.78 0.87 -25.45
N ARG A 215 4.00 1.28 -26.69
CA ARG A 215 4.36 0.43 -27.82
C ARG A 215 5.83 0.64 -28.13
N SER A 216 6.56 -0.44 -28.40
CA SER A 216 7.97 -0.37 -28.80
C SER A 216 8.30 -1.52 -29.72
N ALA A 217 9.07 -1.26 -30.77
CA ALA A 217 9.57 -2.30 -31.66
C ALA A 217 10.59 -3.22 -30.97
N GLU A 218 11.34 -2.67 -30.00
CA GLU A 218 12.39 -3.38 -29.27
C GLU A 218 12.23 -3.22 -27.75
N THR A 219 12.72 -4.19 -26.99
CA THR A 219 12.74 -4.10 -25.52
C THR A 219 14.02 -3.41 -25.06
N ASN A 220 13.90 -2.19 -24.52
CA ASN A 220 14.98 -1.45 -23.88
C ASN A 220 14.60 -1.12 -22.43
N LEU A 221 15.02 -1.98 -21.49
CA LEU A 221 14.65 -1.86 -20.08
C LEU A 221 15.20 -0.58 -19.42
N ASP A 222 16.38 -0.11 -19.83
CA ASP A 222 16.98 1.10 -19.29
C ASP A 222 16.18 2.33 -19.72
N LEU A 223 15.81 2.42 -21.00
CA LEU A 223 14.95 3.49 -21.49
C LEU A 223 13.58 3.49 -20.79
N GLN A 224 12.95 2.32 -20.65
CA GLN A 224 11.66 2.18 -19.96
C GLN A 224 11.75 2.64 -18.50
N LYS A 225 12.81 2.24 -17.80
CA LYS A 225 13.09 2.69 -16.43
C LYS A 225 13.32 4.19 -16.35
N ASN A 226 14.13 4.75 -17.25
CA ASN A 226 14.44 6.17 -17.28
C ASN A 226 13.18 7.01 -17.59
N LEU A 227 12.31 6.53 -18.47
CA LEU A 227 11.02 7.16 -18.77
C LEU A 227 10.11 7.20 -17.54
N VAL A 228 9.99 6.08 -16.81
CA VAL A 228 9.20 6.06 -15.57
C VAL A 228 9.84 6.92 -14.47
N GLN A 229 11.17 6.96 -14.38
CA GLN A 229 11.88 7.89 -13.48
C GLN A 229 11.62 9.35 -13.84
N HIS A 230 11.60 9.67 -15.14
CA HIS A 230 11.23 11.00 -15.63
C HIS A 230 9.78 11.33 -15.24
N ILE A 231 8.82 10.44 -15.47
CA ILE A 231 7.41 10.64 -15.04
C ILE A 231 7.35 10.89 -13.52
N ILE A 232 8.08 10.12 -12.72
CA ILE A 232 8.13 10.32 -11.25
C ILE A 232 8.70 11.68 -10.88
N GLY A 233 9.81 12.10 -11.52
CA GLY A 233 10.55 13.31 -11.16
C GLY A 233 9.96 14.60 -11.71
N MET A 234 9.46 14.57 -12.95
CA MET A 234 9.00 15.74 -13.70
C MET A 234 7.48 15.94 -13.64
N ASP A 235 6.75 14.96 -13.08
CA ASP A 235 5.31 15.07 -12.79
C ASP A 235 4.46 15.61 -13.98
N PRO A 236 4.55 14.99 -15.18
CA PRO A 236 3.63 15.31 -16.28
C PRO A 236 2.21 14.88 -15.93
N ASN A 237 1.22 15.55 -16.54
CA ASN A 237 -0.21 15.23 -16.34
C ASN A 237 -0.90 14.68 -17.60
N LYS A 238 -0.23 14.70 -18.75
CA LYS A 238 -0.69 14.12 -20.02
C LYS A 238 0.50 13.68 -20.87
N VAL A 239 0.28 12.74 -21.79
CA VAL A 239 1.31 12.32 -22.77
C VAL A 239 1.58 13.46 -23.75
N GLY A 240 0.52 13.92 -24.42
CA GLY A 240 0.60 14.93 -25.48
C GLY A 240 0.51 14.34 -26.88
N GLU A 241 0.00 15.14 -27.82
CA GLU A 241 -0.13 14.80 -29.23
C GLU A 241 0.63 15.82 -30.09
N LYS A 242 1.60 15.34 -30.88
CA LYS A 242 2.42 16.18 -31.77
C LYS A 242 1.52 16.96 -32.75
N GLY A 243 1.72 18.27 -32.82
CA GLY A 243 0.95 19.18 -33.69
C GLY A 243 -0.43 19.58 -33.16
N LYS A 244 -0.87 19.07 -32.01
CA LYS A 244 -2.05 19.57 -31.30
C LYS A 244 -1.70 20.26 -29.99
N ASP A 245 -0.77 19.68 -29.25
CA ASP A 245 -0.23 20.28 -28.04
C ASP A 245 1.01 21.10 -28.37
N GLU A 246 1.07 22.33 -27.87
CA GLU A 246 2.21 23.22 -28.01
C GLU A 246 2.98 23.29 -26.68
N PRO A 247 4.32 23.46 -26.72
CA PRO A 247 5.12 23.62 -25.51
C PRO A 247 4.78 24.94 -24.82
N VAL A 248 4.84 24.95 -23.49
CA VAL A 248 4.69 26.19 -22.71
C VAL A 248 5.96 27.05 -22.78
N GLU A 249 5.81 28.36 -22.54
CA GLU A 249 6.94 29.31 -22.58
C GLU A 249 7.97 29.04 -21.47
N ASN A 250 7.49 28.80 -20.24
CA ASN A 250 8.33 28.43 -19.12
C ASN A 250 8.46 26.90 -19.02
N LYS A 251 9.63 26.38 -19.38
CA LYS A 251 9.89 24.94 -19.40
C LYS A 251 9.68 24.25 -18.05
N ASP A 252 9.89 24.95 -16.93
CA ASP A 252 9.68 24.40 -15.58
C ASP A 252 8.19 24.13 -15.29
N ASP A 253 7.29 24.80 -16.01
CA ASP A 253 5.83 24.63 -15.89
C ASP A 253 5.27 23.61 -16.91
N GLU A 254 6.12 22.99 -17.73
CA GLU A 254 5.69 22.05 -18.76
C GLU A 254 5.13 20.77 -18.12
N LYS A 255 3.89 20.43 -18.47
CA LYS A 255 3.16 19.25 -17.94
C LYS A 255 2.78 18.24 -19.02
N CYS A 256 3.03 18.57 -20.29
CA CYS A 256 2.91 17.68 -21.42
C CYS A 256 4.19 16.84 -21.56
N LEU A 257 4.11 15.54 -21.31
CA LEU A 257 5.27 14.64 -21.27
C LEU A 257 6.18 14.81 -22.49
N ILE A 258 5.63 14.80 -23.70
CA ILE A 258 6.44 14.88 -24.93
C ILE A 258 7.23 16.18 -25.10
N HIS A 259 6.83 17.25 -24.39
CA HIS A 259 7.47 18.57 -24.47
C HIS A 259 8.44 18.84 -23.30
N GLN A 260 8.41 18.01 -22.26
CA GLN A 260 9.32 18.14 -21.12
C GLN A 260 10.77 17.89 -21.55
N GLU A 261 11.70 18.69 -21.01
CA GLU A 261 13.13 18.41 -21.11
C GLU A 261 13.44 17.07 -20.45
N TYR A 262 14.13 16.19 -21.17
CA TYR A 262 14.38 14.85 -20.67
C TYR A 262 15.30 14.88 -19.45
N LEU A 263 14.91 14.17 -18.39
CA LEU A 263 15.51 14.31 -17.05
C LEU A 263 17.01 13.96 -17.04
N LEU A 264 17.43 13.01 -17.88
CA LEU A 264 18.82 12.56 -17.95
C LEU A 264 19.66 13.33 -18.97
N ASP A 265 19.01 13.98 -19.93
CA ASP A 265 19.66 14.82 -20.93
C ASP A 265 18.71 15.97 -21.33
N PRO A 266 18.81 17.14 -20.66
CA PRO A 266 17.95 18.28 -20.93
C PRO A 266 18.14 18.91 -22.32
N SER A 267 19.13 18.46 -23.10
CA SER A 267 19.32 18.94 -24.47
C SER A 267 18.26 18.43 -25.45
N ALA A 268 17.54 17.37 -25.07
CA ALA A 268 16.43 16.79 -25.82
C ALA A 268 15.15 16.78 -24.99
N THR A 269 14.01 16.81 -25.69
CA THR A 269 12.69 16.57 -25.11
C THR A 269 12.40 15.08 -25.02
N VAL A 270 11.47 14.68 -24.15
CA VAL A 270 10.99 13.29 -24.11
C VAL A 270 10.44 12.87 -25.49
N GLY A 271 9.73 13.75 -26.19
CA GLY A 271 9.15 13.45 -27.50
C GLY A 271 10.19 13.17 -28.59
N GLU A 272 11.39 13.72 -28.48
CA GLU A 272 12.55 13.40 -29.33
C GLU A 272 13.14 12.04 -28.95
N ILE A 273 13.40 11.81 -27.65
CA ILE A 273 13.90 10.53 -27.14
C ILE A 273 12.99 9.36 -27.54
N LEU A 274 11.67 9.54 -27.42
CA LEU A 274 10.66 8.56 -27.83
C LEU A 274 10.74 8.26 -29.33
N GLN A 275 10.87 9.30 -30.16
CA GLN A 275 10.95 9.15 -31.62
C GLN A 275 12.23 8.44 -32.05
N GLU A 276 13.38 8.81 -31.48
CA GLU A 276 14.68 8.18 -31.79
C GLU A 276 14.70 6.69 -31.46
N ASN A 277 13.99 6.29 -30.41
CA ASN A 277 13.93 4.91 -29.93
C ASN A 277 12.70 4.14 -30.44
N GLN A 278 11.91 4.71 -31.35
CA GLN A 278 10.69 4.08 -31.89
C GLN A 278 9.73 3.59 -30.79
N LEU A 279 9.61 4.38 -29.72
CA LEU A 279 8.76 4.10 -28.56
C LEU A 279 7.60 5.10 -28.54
N GLU A 280 6.39 4.59 -28.43
CA GLU A 280 5.17 5.39 -28.33
C GLU A 280 4.56 5.19 -26.94
N VAL A 281 4.48 6.26 -26.15
CA VAL A 281 3.74 6.23 -24.88
C VAL A 281 2.25 6.41 -25.18
N VAL A 282 1.42 5.49 -24.71
CA VAL A 282 -0.03 5.55 -24.88
C VAL A 282 -0.69 6.20 -23.67
N ASP A 283 -0.26 5.81 -22.47
CA ASP A 283 -0.80 6.35 -21.23
C ASP A 283 0.18 6.12 -20.08
N PHE A 284 0.02 6.86 -18.98
CA PHE A 284 0.72 6.60 -17.74
C PHE A 284 -0.15 6.94 -16.51
N GLN A 285 0.30 6.48 -15.35
CA GLN A 285 -0.20 6.99 -14.07
C GLN A 285 0.98 7.15 -13.12
N ARG A 286 1.00 8.28 -12.42
CA ARG A 286 1.89 8.58 -11.31
C ARG A 286 1.08 8.71 -10.03
N PHE A 287 1.58 8.17 -8.92
CA PHE A 287 1.12 8.48 -7.57
C PHE A 287 2.29 9.01 -6.73
N GLU A 288 2.01 10.06 -5.96
CA GLU A 288 2.79 10.42 -4.77
C GLU A 288 1.99 10.07 -3.51
N CYS A 289 2.64 9.38 -2.57
CA CYS A 289 2.06 9.07 -1.28
C CYS A 289 1.75 10.35 -0.49
N GLY A 290 0.51 10.49 -0.05
CA GLY A 290 0.02 11.62 0.72
C GLY A 290 -0.36 12.84 -0.13
N GLU A 291 -0.27 12.72 -1.46
CA GLU A 291 -0.73 13.76 -2.37
C GLU A 291 -2.25 13.95 -2.24
N PRO A 292 -2.75 15.20 -2.14
CA PRO A 292 -4.18 15.46 -2.05
C PRO A 292 -4.91 14.88 -3.26
N SER A 293 -6.08 14.26 -3.02
CA SER A 293 -6.96 13.89 -4.13
C SER A 293 -7.39 15.15 -4.88
N LYS A 294 -7.78 15.03 -6.15
CA LYS A 294 -8.30 16.19 -6.92
C LYS A 294 -9.41 16.92 -6.17
N ASN A 295 -10.31 16.17 -5.51
CA ASN A 295 -11.39 16.74 -4.70
C ASN A 295 -10.89 17.48 -3.45
N GLU A 296 -9.85 16.96 -2.78
CA GLU A 296 -9.20 17.64 -1.65
C GLU A 296 -8.47 18.92 -2.09
N ALA A 297 -7.81 18.89 -3.25
CA ALA A 297 -7.16 20.06 -3.83
C ALA A 297 -8.18 21.18 -4.15
N PHE A 298 -9.29 20.84 -4.82
CA PHE A 298 -10.38 21.78 -5.08
C PHE A 298 -11.03 22.34 -3.80
N ALA A 299 -11.17 21.52 -2.75
CA ALA A 299 -11.70 21.97 -1.47
C ALA A 299 -10.73 22.92 -0.74
N ALA A 300 -9.41 22.65 -0.81
CA ALA A 300 -8.38 23.50 -0.24
C ALA A 300 -8.31 24.87 -0.96
N GLU A 301 -8.41 24.89 -2.30
CA GLU A 301 -8.43 26.13 -3.08
C GLU A 301 -9.65 27.02 -2.76
N LYS A 302 -10.81 26.43 -2.43
CA LYS A 302 -12.01 27.18 -2.02
C LYS A 302 -11.95 27.74 -0.60
N LEU A 303 -11.02 27.27 0.24
CA LEU A 303 -10.83 27.81 1.58
C LEU A 303 -9.83 28.97 1.61
N VAL A 304 -9.06 29.15 0.53
CA VAL A 304 -8.04 30.19 0.38
C VAL A 304 -8.56 31.40 -0.43
N ASN A 305 -9.66 31.22 -1.18
CA ASN A 305 -10.39 32.28 -1.89
C ASN A 305 -11.67 32.68 -1.16
#